data_AF-A0A1V4QIR4-F1
#
_entry.id   AF-A0A1V4QIR4-F1
#
_cell.length_a   1.000
_cell.length_b   1.000
_cell.length_c   1.000
_cell.angle_alpha   90.00
_cell.angle_beta   90.00
_cell.angle_gamma   90.00
#
_symmetry.space_group_name_H-M   'P 1'
#
loop_
_entity.id
_entity.type
_entity.pdbx_description
1 polymer ?
#
loop_
_entity_poly.entity_id
_entity_poly.type
_entity_poly.pdbx_seq_one_letter_code
_entity_poly.pdbx_strand_id
1 'polypeptide(L)'
;ERCTVFMESDLVHYQQQGMAKDDLVAGLSYSIVQNYLNKVVEDRRIGNTIFFQGATAANRGMVAAFEAVLNKKITVPPHHDVTGAIGAAILACQERTWKTSKFKGFDLADREYEITSFECNGCPNHCEIRQVKITGEKPLFYGGRCEKYEVQREQAQVELPDLFKEREAWLYGDEPPAEGRRGPIGLPRVMFFHELMPFFRAFFESLGFTVVYSWTCWKPV
;
A
#
# COMPACT_ATOMS: atom_id res chain seq x y z
N GLU A 1 13.17 -7.14 19.92
CA GLU A 1 12.27 -7.04 18.75
C GLU A 1 12.51 -8.22 17.83
N ARG A 2 11.46 -8.86 17.31
CA ARG A 2 11.63 -10.03 16.42
C ARG A 2 10.74 -9.89 15.17
N CYS A 3 11.32 -10.17 14.01
CA CYS A 3 10.57 -10.34 12.76
C CYS A 3 9.63 -11.54 12.89
N THR A 4 8.47 -11.51 12.23
CA THR A 4 7.49 -12.61 12.24
C THR A 4 8.09 -13.94 11.80
N VAL A 5 9.00 -13.92 10.83
CA VAL A 5 9.73 -15.11 10.35
C VAL A 5 10.59 -15.75 11.44
N PHE A 6 11.25 -14.92 12.26
CA PHE A 6 12.05 -15.43 13.38
C PHE A 6 11.16 -15.93 14.51
N MET A 7 10.04 -15.26 14.78
CA MET A 7 9.07 -15.70 15.79
C MET A 7 8.48 -17.08 15.46
N GLU A 8 8.19 -17.36 14.19
CA GLU A 8 7.76 -18.68 13.74
C GLU A 8 8.83 -19.74 13.98
N SER A 9 10.08 -19.44 13.59
CA SER A 9 11.21 -20.36 13.77
C SER A 9 11.45 -20.68 15.25
N ASP A 10 11.35 -19.67 16.13
CA ASP A 10 11.46 -19.85 17.58
C ASP A 10 10.33 -20.72 18.14
N LEU A 11 9.08 -20.50 17.70
CA LEU A 11 7.94 -21.31 18.14
C LEU A 11 8.11 -22.78 17.78
N VAL A 12 8.55 -23.07 16.54
CA VAL A 12 8.83 -24.44 16.11
C VAL A 12 9.94 -25.05 16.95
N HIS A 13 11.00 -24.30 17.24
CA HIS A 13 12.11 -24.77 18.07
C HIS A 13 11.66 -25.14 19.49
N TYR A 14 10.92 -24.25 20.17
CA TYR A 14 10.42 -24.52 21.52
C TYR A 14 9.37 -25.63 21.54
N GLN A 15 8.57 -25.76 20.48
CA GLN A 15 7.65 -26.89 20.32
C GLN A 15 8.40 -28.23 20.23
N GLN A 16 9.49 -28.29 19.47
CA GLN A 16 10.33 -29.49 19.35
C GLN A 16 11.01 -29.87 20.67
N GLN A 17 11.28 -28.89 21.54
CA GLN A 17 11.77 -29.13 22.90
C GLN A 17 10.70 -29.64 23.87
N GLY A 18 9.44 -29.77 23.42
CA GLY A 18 8.35 -30.28 24.24
C GLY A 18 7.68 -29.24 25.13
N MET A 19 7.85 -27.94 24.85
CA MET A 19 7.14 -26.90 25.60
C MET A 19 5.62 -27.04 25.46
N ALA A 20 4.91 -26.75 26.54
CA ALA A 20 3.46 -26.79 26.54
C ALA A 20 2.89 -25.77 25.54
N LYS A 21 1.80 -26.16 24.85
CA LYS A 21 1.15 -25.30 23.86
C LYS A 21 0.68 -23.98 24.46
N ASP A 22 0.22 -23.99 25.70
CA ASP A 22 -0.27 -22.80 26.39
C ASP A 22 0.86 -21.79 26.65
N ASP A 23 2.06 -22.27 27.01
CA ASP A 23 3.24 -21.43 27.20
C ASP A 23 3.72 -20.83 25.87
N LEU A 24 3.68 -21.61 24.80
CA LEU A 24 4.03 -21.15 23.44
C LEU A 24 3.09 -20.03 22.97
N VAL A 25 1.78 -20.22 23.14
CA VAL A 25 0.77 -19.24 22.75
C VAL A 25 0.86 -17.97 23.62
N ALA A 26 1.08 -18.12 24.92
CA ALA A 26 1.29 -16.99 25.81
C ALA A 26 2.55 -16.19 25.40
N GLY A 27 3.67 -16.87 25.18
CA GLY A 27 4.92 -16.26 24.72
C GLY A 27 4.77 -15.51 23.40
N LEU A 28 3.97 -16.05 22.47
CA LEU A 28 3.62 -15.37 21.22
C LEU A 28 2.83 -14.09 21.49
N SER A 29 1.79 -14.13 22.34
CA SER A 29 1.00 -12.94 22.69
C SER A 29 1.87 -11.84 23.32
N TYR A 30 2.73 -12.18 24.28
CA TYR A 30 3.67 -11.22 24.88
C TYR A 30 4.63 -10.62 23.85
N SER A 31 5.16 -11.45 22.95
CA SER A 31 6.09 -11.00 21.90
C SER A 31 5.43 -10.01 20.93
N ILE A 32 4.17 -10.26 20.54
CA ILE A 32 3.41 -9.34 19.68
C ILE A 32 3.15 -8.02 20.40
N VAL A 33 2.71 -8.07 21.67
CA VAL A 33 2.46 -6.86 22.49
C VAL A 33 3.74 -6.02 22.62
N GLN A 34 4.86 -6.63 22.99
CA GLN A 34 6.14 -5.94 23.13
C GLN A 34 6.62 -5.33 21.81
N ASN A 35 6.49 -6.06 20.70
CA ASN A 35 6.83 -5.54 19.38
C ASN A 35 5.95 -4.32 19.01
N TYR A 36 4.65 -4.37 19.30
CA TYR A 36 3.75 -3.23 19.03
C TYR A 36 4.11 -2.00 19.88
N LEU A 37 4.36 -2.21 21.17
CA LEU A 37 4.75 -1.11 22.07
C LEU A 37 6.07 -0.48 21.62
N ASN A 38 7.07 -1.28 21.26
CA ASN A 38 8.37 -0.74 20.88
C ASN A 38 8.40 -0.08 19.50
N LYS A 39 7.64 -0.59 18.52
CA LYS A 39 7.71 -0.10 17.12
C LYS A 39 6.62 0.89 16.71
N VAL A 40 5.46 0.82 17.35
CA VAL A 40 4.29 1.62 16.93
C VAL A 40 3.99 2.69 17.97
N VAL A 41 4.05 2.32 19.25
CA VAL A 41 3.87 3.29 20.33
C VAL A 41 5.15 4.06 20.59
N GLU A 42 6.31 3.39 20.61
CA GLU A 42 7.62 3.99 20.89
C GLU A 42 7.54 4.84 22.18
N ASP A 43 7.95 6.10 22.12
CA ASP A 43 7.95 7.03 23.25
C ASP A 43 6.61 7.75 23.47
N ARG A 44 5.54 7.35 22.75
CA ARG A 44 4.23 8.00 22.89
C ARG A 44 3.60 7.68 24.26
N ARG A 45 3.04 8.71 24.88
CA ARG A 45 2.44 8.61 26.21
C ARG A 45 1.15 7.78 26.18
N ILE A 46 1.12 6.68 26.93
CA ILE A 46 -0.06 5.82 27.07
C ILE A 46 -0.95 6.33 28.21
N GLY A 47 -2.17 6.76 27.87
CA GLY A 47 -3.19 7.21 28.83
C GLY A 47 -3.72 6.10 29.75
N ASN A 48 -4.74 6.42 30.55
CA ASN A 48 -5.39 5.45 31.45
C ASN A 48 -6.62 4.78 30.83
N THR A 49 -7.22 5.42 29.82
CA THR A 49 -8.34 4.85 29.07
C THR A 49 -7.79 4.29 27.76
N ILE A 50 -7.65 2.96 27.70
CA ILE A 50 -7.10 2.26 26.54
C ILE A 50 -8.21 1.48 25.86
N PHE A 51 -8.44 1.78 24.59
CA PHE A 51 -9.36 1.04 23.73
C PHE A 51 -8.57 0.12 22.81
N PHE A 52 -8.92 -1.16 22.80
CA PHE A 52 -8.33 -2.14 21.89
C PHE A 52 -9.37 -2.57 20.87
N GLN A 53 -9.08 -2.32 19.58
CA GLN A 53 -9.99 -2.51 18.47
C GLN A 53 -9.31 -3.26 17.32
N GLY A 54 -10.10 -3.74 16.37
CA GLY A 54 -9.69 -4.59 15.26
C GLY A 54 -9.95 -6.07 15.52
N ALA A 55 -9.62 -6.91 14.53
CA ALA A 55 -9.83 -8.35 14.60
C ALA A 55 -9.06 -9.03 15.76
N THR A 56 -7.85 -8.53 16.06
CA THR A 56 -7.00 -9.08 17.12
C THR A 56 -7.53 -8.81 18.52
N ALA A 57 -8.46 -7.86 18.69
CA ALA A 57 -9.14 -7.62 19.97
C ALA A 57 -10.08 -8.75 20.39
N ALA A 58 -10.48 -9.63 19.45
CA ALA A 58 -11.18 -10.88 19.77
C ALA A 58 -10.31 -11.87 20.55
N ASN A 59 -8.98 -11.77 20.42
CA ASN A 59 -8.06 -12.67 21.09
C ASN A 59 -7.86 -12.24 22.55
N ARG A 60 -8.50 -12.96 23.47
CA ARG A 60 -8.40 -12.72 24.92
C ARG A 60 -6.96 -12.82 25.46
N GLY A 61 -6.10 -13.64 24.84
CA GLY A 61 -4.69 -13.73 25.20
C GLY A 61 -3.92 -12.45 24.89
N MET A 62 -4.25 -11.77 23.79
CA MET A 62 -3.69 -10.45 23.47
C MET A 62 -4.13 -9.40 24.48
N VAL A 63 -5.41 -9.38 24.85
CA VAL A 63 -5.95 -8.47 25.88
C VAL A 63 -5.21 -8.68 27.20
N ALA A 64 -5.12 -9.93 27.66
CA ALA A 64 -4.43 -10.26 28.91
C ALA A 64 -2.95 -9.89 28.87
N ALA A 65 -2.26 -10.12 27.74
CA ALA A 65 -0.85 -9.73 27.59
C ALA A 65 -0.67 -8.21 27.61
N PHE A 66 -1.56 -7.44 26.97
CA PHE A 66 -1.53 -5.97 27.08
C PHE A 66 -1.77 -5.50 28.51
N GLU A 67 -2.74 -6.07 29.22
CA GLU A 67 -3.02 -5.73 30.62
C GLU A 67 -1.82 -6.04 31.52
N ALA A 68 -1.18 -7.19 31.33
CA ALA A 68 0.00 -7.60 32.08
C ALA A 68 1.22 -6.72 31.82
N VAL A 69 1.51 -6.40 30.55
CA VAL A 69 2.68 -5.59 30.16
C VAL A 69 2.51 -4.12 30.56
N LEU A 70 1.31 -3.56 30.38
CA LEU A 70 1.05 -2.14 30.67
C LEU A 70 0.65 -1.89 32.13
N ASN A 71 0.28 -2.94 32.86
CA ASN A 71 -0.35 -2.85 34.18
C ASN A 71 -1.54 -1.87 34.20
N LYS A 72 -2.36 -1.93 33.14
CA LYS A 72 -3.52 -1.06 32.91
C LYS A 72 -4.66 -1.86 32.32
N LYS A 73 -5.89 -1.48 32.67
CA LYS A 73 -7.10 -2.10 32.13
C LYS A 73 -7.25 -1.79 30.64
N ILE A 74 -7.55 -2.81 29.84
CA ILE A 74 -7.83 -2.67 28.41
C ILE A 74 -9.34 -2.79 28.18
N THR A 75 -9.92 -1.83 27.47
CA THR A 75 -11.35 -1.83 27.12
C THR A 75 -11.52 -2.32 25.69
N VAL A 76 -12.19 -3.46 25.52
CA VAL A 76 -12.59 -3.98 24.20
C VAL A 76 -14.05 -3.60 23.96
N PRO A 77 -14.38 -2.79 22.94
CA PRO A 77 -15.75 -2.44 22.63
C PRO A 77 -16.53 -3.64 22.05
N PRO A 78 -17.86 -3.72 22.22
CA PRO A 78 -18.67 -4.84 21.72
C PRO A 78 -18.57 -5.10 20.21
N HIS A 79 -18.32 -4.05 19.43
CA HIS A 79 -18.20 -4.11 17.96
C HIS A 79 -16.77 -3.78 17.51
N HIS A 80 -15.77 -4.32 18.23
CA HIS A 80 -14.35 -4.06 17.98
C HIS A 80 -13.89 -4.40 16.56
N ASP A 81 -14.59 -5.29 15.87
CA ASP A 81 -14.36 -5.76 14.51
C ASP A 81 -14.81 -4.77 13.42
N VAL A 82 -15.78 -3.90 13.73
CA VAL A 82 -16.39 -2.98 12.76
C VAL A 82 -16.32 -1.50 13.18
N THR A 83 -15.54 -1.15 14.20
CA THR A 83 -15.41 0.24 14.68
C THR A 83 -15.01 1.21 13.57
N GLY A 84 -14.15 0.79 12.64
CA GLY A 84 -13.77 1.60 11.47
C GLY A 84 -14.95 1.91 10.55
N ALA A 85 -15.82 0.91 10.29
CA ALA A 85 -17.02 1.10 9.49
C ALA A 85 -18.05 2.00 10.19
N ILE A 86 -18.20 1.86 11.51
CA ILE A 86 -19.02 2.76 12.33
C ILE A 86 -18.50 4.20 12.23
N GLY A 87 -17.19 4.40 12.36
CA GLY A 87 -16.55 5.71 12.22
C GLY A 87 -16.81 6.33 10.84
N ALA A 88 -16.64 5.55 9.77
CA ALA A 88 -16.96 5.99 8.41
C ALA A 88 -18.43 6.37 8.24
N ALA A 89 -19.35 5.61 8.83
CA ALA A 89 -20.78 5.91 8.79
C ALA A 89 -21.12 7.22 9.53
N ILE A 90 -20.49 7.47 10.69
CA ILE A 90 -20.65 8.73 11.44
C ILE A 90 -20.14 9.91 10.60
N LEU A 91 -18.95 9.80 10.01
CA LEU A 91 -18.39 10.83 9.15
C LEU A 91 -19.27 11.12 7.93
N ALA A 92 -19.78 10.07 7.27
CA ALA A 92 -20.70 10.22 6.15
C ALA A 92 -22.03 10.89 6.55
N CYS A 93 -22.47 10.71 7.80
CA CYS A 93 -23.65 11.38 8.35
C CYS A 93 -23.38 12.86 8.63
N GLN A 94 -22.20 13.19 9.17
CA GLN A 94 -21.79 14.56 9.49
C GLN A 94 -21.55 15.40 8.22
N GLU A 95 -20.87 14.82 7.23
CA GLU A 95 -20.52 15.46 5.95
C GLU A 95 -21.60 15.29 4.88
N ARG A 96 -22.84 14.98 5.29
CA ARG A 96 -23.92 14.64 4.36
C ARG A 96 -24.31 15.86 3.51
N THR A 97 -23.80 15.90 2.29
CA THR A 97 -24.18 16.89 1.26
C THR A 97 -25.34 16.41 0.37
N TRP A 98 -25.71 15.13 0.46
CA TRP A 98 -26.74 14.52 -0.39
C TRP A 98 -28.08 14.31 0.35
N LYS A 99 -29.19 14.56 -0.35
CA LYS A 99 -30.54 14.25 0.15
C LYS A 99 -30.83 12.75 0.07
N THR A 100 -30.39 12.07 -1.00
CA THR A 100 -30.63 10.64 -1.25
C THR A 100 -29.30 9.90 -1.40
N SER A 101 -29.14 8.75 -0.75
CA SER A 101 -27.93 7.93 -0.84
C SER A 101 -27.85 7.20 -2.19
N LYS A 102 -26.63 6.93 -2.67
CA LYS A 102 -26.37 6.01 -3.81
C LYS A 102 -26.35 4.53 -3.39
N PHE A 103 -26.59 4.23 -2.11
CA PHE A 103 -26.70 2.86 -1.62
C PHE A 103 -27.85 2.14 -2.32
N LYS A 104 -27.55 1.03 -3.00
CA LYS A 104 -28.51 0.31 -3.85
C LYS A 104 -29.50 -0.56 -3.08
N GLY A 105 -29.26 -0.79 -1.79
CA GLY A 105 -30.04 -1.70 -0.96
C GLY A 105 -29.33 -3.03 -0.68
N PHE A 106 -29.87 -3.81 0.25
CA PHE A 106 -29.38 -5.15 0.60
C PHE A 106 -29.93 -6.24 -0.33
N ASP A 107 -30.98 -5.93 -1.08
CA ASP A 107 -31.57 -6.81 -2.11
C ASP A 107 -30.58 -7.13 -3.23
N LEU A 108 -29.47 -6.37 -3.34
CA LEU A 108 -28.37 -6.65 -4.26
C LEU A 108 -27.84 -8.10 -4.13
N ALA A 109 -27.91 -8.69 -2.93
CA ALA A 109 -27.49 -10.09 -2.70
C ALA A 109 -28.34 -11.10 -3.48
N ASP A 110 -29.60 -10.76 -3.77
CA ASP A 110 -30.57 -11.64 -4.42
C ASP A 110 -30.78 -11.31 -5.91
N ARG A 111 -30.12 -10.27 -6.43
CA ARG A 111 -30.27 -9.86 -7.82
C ARG A 111 -29.50 -10.79 -8.76
N GLU A 112 -30.17 -11.21 -9.82
CA GLU A 112 -29.51 -11.93 -10.91
C GLU A 112 -28.49 -11.03 -11.60
N TYR A 113 -27.28 -11.55 -11.76
CA TYR A 113 -26.19 -10.90 -12.48
C TYR A 113 -25.47 -11.89 -13.38
N GLU A 114 -24.98 -11.39 -14.50
CA GLU A 114 -24.15 -12.13 -15.43
C GLU A 114 -22.70 -11.61 -15.33
N ILE A 115 -21.73 -12.53 -15.20
CA ILE A 115 -20.30 -12.19 -15.27
C ILE A 115 -19.75 -12.69 -16.60
N THR A 116 -19.20 -11.77 -17.39
CA THR A 116 -18.42 -12.08 -18.59
C THR A 116 -16.99 -11.57 -18.42
N SER A 117 -16.03 -12.07 -19.22
CA SER A 117 -14.66 -11.53 -19.25
C SER A 117 -14.14 -11.34 -20.67
N PHE A 118 -13.21 -10.41 -20.83
CA PHE A 118 -12.52 -10.13 -22.09
C PHE A 118 -11.09 -9.63 -21.85
N GLU A 119 -10.23 -9.76 -22.85
CA GLU A 119 -8.84 -9.31 -22.78
C GLU A 119 -8.68 -7.84 -23.22
N CYS A 120 -7.97 -7.04 -22.42
CA CYS A 120 -7.69 -5.63 -22.74
C CYS A 120 -6.42 -5.47 -23.59
N ASN A 121 -6.60 -5.03 -24.84
CA ASN A 121 -5.49 -4.72 -25.77
C ASN A 121 -4.97 -3.27 -25.66
N GLY A 122 -5.17 -2.60 -24.51
CA GLY A 122 -4.82 -1.20 -24.34
C GLY A 122 -3.34 -0.92 -24.03
N CYS A 123 -2.59 -1.92 -23.59
CA CYS A 123 -1.16 -1.84 -23.26
C CYS A 123 -0.57 -3.26 -23.19
N PRO A 124 0.77 -3.42 -23.07
CA PRO A 124 1.43 -4.73 -23.05
C PRO A 124 1.04 -5.67 -21.89
N ASN A 125 0.23 -5.23 -20.92
CA ASN A 125 -0.19 -6.06 -19.79
C ASN A 125 -1.32 -7.04 -20.12
N HIS A 126 -2.05 -6.86 -21.23
CA HIS A 126 -3.11 -7.77 -21.69
C HIS A 126 -4.02 -8.29 -20.57
N CYS A 127 -4.52 -7.38 -19.71
CA CYS A 127 -5.26 -7.77 -18.52
C CYS A 127 -6.60 -8.41 -18.87
N GLU A 128 -6.98 -9.47 -18.15
CA GLU A 128 -8.34 -10.02 -18.19
C GLU A 128 -9.28 -9.11 -17.40
N ILE A 129 -10.22 -8.49 -18.10
CA ILE A 129 -11.23 -7.61 -17.51
C ILE A 129 -12.52 -8.41 -17.33
N ARG A 130 -13.06 -8.38 -16.12
CA ARG A 130 -14.36 -8.96 -15.79
C ARG A 130 -15.43 -7.89 -15.83
N GLN A 131 -16.56 -8.22 -16.42
CA GLN A 131 -17.74 -7.37 -16.53
C GLN A 131 -18.88 -8.03 -15.75
N VAL A 132 -19.47 -7.29 -14.81
CA VAL A 132 -20.68 -7.67 -14.07
C VAL A 132 -21.85 -6.89 -14.65
N LYS A 133 -22.82 -7.61 -15.21
CA LYS A 133 -24.05 -7.04 -15.75
C LYS A 133 -25.20 -7.40 -14.81
N ILE A 134 -25.76 -6.39 -14.16
CA ILE A 134 -26.95 -6.51 -13.31
C ILE A 134 -28.14 -6.00 -14.12
N THR A 135 -29.26 -6.73 -14.11
CA THR A 135 -30.46 -6.36 -14.86
C THR A 135 -30.95 -4.95 -14.47
N GLY A 136 -31.10 -4.08 -15.47
CA GLY A 136 -31.55 -2.69 -15.28
C GLY A 136 -30.47 -1.69 -14.88
N GLU A 137 -29.20 -2.11 -14.75
CA GLU A 137 -28.09 -1.24 -14.38
C GLU A 137 -26.98 -1.20 -15.44
N LYS A 138 -26.13 -0.17 -15.35
CA LYS A 138 -24.91 -0.10 -16.17
C LYS A 138 -23.96 -1.22 -15.77
N PRO A 139 -23.27 -1.87 -16.73
CA PRO A 139 -22.28 -2.88 -16.42
C PRO A 139 -21.13 -2.28 -15.61
N LEU A 140 -20.68 -3.03 -14.61
CA LEU A 140 -19.51 -2.74 -13.79
C LEU A 140 -18.33 -3.55 -14.32
N PHE A 141 -17.13 -2.99 -14.29
CA PHE A 141 -15.92 -3.68 -14.75
C PHE A 141 -14.89 -3.72 -13.61
N TYR A 142 -14.11 -4.79 -13.55
CA TYR A 142 -12.99 -4.92 -12.62
C TYR A 142 -11.90 -5.89 -13.14
N GLY A 143 -10.71 -5.83 -12.55
CA GLY A 143 -9.58 -6.73 -12.86
C GLY A 143 -8.48 -6.08 -13.73
N GLY A 144 -8.63 -4.80 -14.06
CA GLY A 144 -7.63 -4.06 -14.82
C GLY A 144 -6.52 -3.51 -13.93
N ARG A 145 -5.28 -3.47 -14.43
CA ARG A 145 -4.16 -2.82 -13.71
C ARG A 145 -4.19 -1.29 -13.72
N CYS A 146 -4.86 -0.69 -14.72
CA CYS A 146 -4.78 0.74 -15.00
C CYS A 146 -6.13 1.48 -14.91
N GLU A 147 -7.11 0.91 -14.21
CA GLU A 147 -8.42 1.53 -13.92
C GLU A 147 -9.28 1.96 -15.14
N LYS A 148 -8.81 1.72 -16.38
CA LYS A 148 -9.42 2.16 -17.64
C LYS A 148 -10.93 1.86 -17.74
N TYR A 149 -11.36 0.73 -17.19
CA TYR A 149 -12.76 0.30 -17.20
C TYR A 149 -13.49 0.50 -15.86
N GLU A 150 -12.75 0.65 -14.76
CA GLU A 150 -13.29 0.68 -13.40
C GLU A 150 -13.77 2.09 -13.00
N VAL A 151 -13.06 3.12 -13.48
CA VAL A 151 -13.36 4.50 -13.12
C VAL A 151 -14.00 5.22 -14.31
N GLN A 152 -15.32 5.44 -14.23
CA GLN A 152 -15.99 6.43 -15.07
C GLN A 152 -15.62 7.82 -14.55
N ARG A 153 -14.42 8.29 -14.87
CA ARG A 153 -14.10 9.72 -14.71
C ARG A 153 -14.91 10.45 -15.76
N GLU A 154 -15.93 11.21 -15.34
CA GLU A 154 -16.29 12.43 -16.06
C GLU A 154 -15.05 13.33 -15.96
N GLN A 155 -14.08 13.11 -16.83
CA GLN A 155 -12.92 13.98 -16.92
C GLN A 155 -13.45 15.29 -17.47
N ALA A 156 -13.67 16.27 -16.59
CA ALA A 156 -13.46 17.64 -16.99
C ALA A 156 -12.07 17.64 -17.66
N GLN A 157 -12.00 17.93 -18.96
CA GLN A 157 -10.73 18.10 -19.65
C GLN A 157 -10.03 19.29 -18.99
N VAL A 158 -9.26 19.01 -17.96
CA VAL A 158 -8.28 19.93 -17.46
C VAL A 158 -7.04 19.65 -18.31
N GLU A 159 -6.69 20.58 -19.18
CA GLU A 159 -5.36 20.59 -19.80
C GLU A 159 -4.33 20.77 -18.69
N LEU A 160 -3.87 19.65 -18.13
CA LEU A 160 -2.74 19.64 -17.22
C LEU A 160 -1.45 19.45 -18.04
N PRO A 161 -0.39 20.20 -17.75
CA PRO A 161 0.92 19.97 -18.37
C PRO A 161 1.45 18.58 -17.98
N ASP A 162 2.23 17.97 -18.88
CA ASP A 162 2.92 16.71 -18.61
C ASP A 162 4.12 16.95 -17.69
N LEU A 163 3.86 16.89 -16.38
CA LEU A 163 4.87 17.10 -15.34
C LEU A 163 5.99 16.05 -15.37
N PHE A 164 5.75 14.86 -15.94
CA PHE A 164 6.78 13.85 -16.09
C PHE A 164 7.79 14.26 -17.17
N LYS A 165 7.29 14.75 -18.30
CA LYS A 165 8.13 15.29 -19.38
C LYS A 165 8.92 16.52 -18.91
N GLU A 166 8.29 17.42 -18.16
CA GLU A 166 8.97 18.60 -17.58
C GLU A 166 10.08 18.20 -16.62
N ARG A 167 9.80 17.26 -15.70
CA ARG A 167 10.81 16.70 -14.79
C ARG A 167 11.97 16.04 -15.55
N GLU A 168 11.67 15.28 -16.61
CA GLU A 168 12.69 14.63 -17.41
C GLU A 168 13.61 15.66 -18.10
N ALA A 169 13.05 16.74 -18.64
CA ALA A 169 13.83 17.83 -19.21
C ALA A 169 14.78 18.45 -18.17
N TRP A 170 14.32 18.68 -16.93
CA TRP A 170 15.19 19.19 -15.85
C TRP A 170 16.28 18.22 -15.42
N LEU A 171 16.00 16.91 -15.41
CA LEU A 171 16.97 15.91 -14.95
C LEU A 171 18.13 15.71 -15.93
N TYR A 172 17.88 15.77 -17.23
CA TYR A 172 18.91 15.54 -18.24
C TYR A 172 19.50 16.83 -18.80
N GLY A 173 18.73 17.93 -18.77
CA GLY A 173 19.08 19.20 -19.37
C GLY A 173 19.19 19.12 -20.89
N ASP A 174 19.26 20.29 -21.53
CA ASP A 174 19.47 20.39 -22.99
C ASP A 174 20.96 20.54 -23.36
N GLU A 175 21.81 20.76 -22.35
CA GLU A 175 23.23 20.97 -22.56
C GLU A 175 23.94 19.66 -22.94
N PRO A 176 24.74 19.63 -24.02
CA PRO A 176 25.50 18.45 -24.38
C PRO A 176 26.55 18.13 -23.29
N PRO A 177 26.88 16.84 -23.06
CA PRO A 177 27.92 16.45 -22.11
C PRO A 177 29.27 17.10 -22.46
N ALA A 178 30.00 17.57 -21.44
CA ALA A 178 31.32 18.16 -21.66
C ALA A 178 32.33 17.11 -22.18
N GLU A 179 33.18 17.48 -23.15
CA GLU A 179 34.25 16.60 -23.61
C GLU A 179 35.34 16.45 -22.54
N GLY A 180 35.43 15.25 -21.98
CA GLY A 180 36.40 14.89 -20.95
C GLY A 180 37.65 14.23 -21.51
N ARG A 181 38.80 14.54 -20.91
CA ARG A 181 40.12 13.96 -21.28
C ARG A 181 40.22 12.45 -21.01
N ARG A 182 39.34 11.89 -20.18
CA ARG A 182 39.33 10.46 -19.79
C ARG A 182 38.45 9.59 -20.68
N GLY A 183 37.77 10.18 -21.66
CA GLY A 183 36.86 9.47 -22.56
C GLY A 183 35.44 9.28 -22.01
N PRO A 184 34.60 8.49 -22.69
CA PRO A 184 33.19 8.37 -22.37
C PRO A 184 32.91 7.44 -21.17
N ILE A 185 31.92 7.80 -20.35
CA ILE A 185 31.35 6.94 -19.31
C ILE A 185 29.84 6.82 -19.46
N GLY A 186 29.33 5.59 -19.44
CA GLY A 186 27.91 5.30 -19.56
C GLY A 186 27.18 5.45 -18.21
N LEU A 187 26.13 6.28 -18.17
CA LEU A 187 25.21 6.36 -17.04
C LEU A 187 23.86 5.70 -17.39
N PRO A 188 23.47 4.65 -16.65
CA PRO A 188 22.20 3.98 -16.91
C PRO A 188 21.04 4.84 -16.39
N ARG A 189 19.99 4.97 -17.21
CA ARG A 189 18.74 5.68 -16.86
C ARG A 189 17.84 4.84 -15.94
N VAL A 190 18.36 4.41 -14.79
CA VAL A 190 17.65 3.51 -13.85
C VAL A 190 17.84 3.96 -12.40
N MET A 191 16.82 3.71 -11.58
CA MET A 191 16.89 3.84 -10.11
C MET A 191 17.55 5.16 -9.67
N PHE A 192 18.51 5.07 -8.75
CA PHE A 192 19.22 6.19 -8.14
C PHE A 192 19.98 7.06 -9.15
N PHE A 193 20.52 6.47 -10.23
CA PHE A 193 21.20 7.24 -11.28
C PHE A 193 20.22 8.14 -12.04
N HIS A 194 18.99 7.68 -12.26
CA HIS A 194 17.97 8.50 -12.92
C HIS A 194 17.48 9.62 -11.99
N GLU A 195 17.23 9.33 -10.71
CA GLU A 195 16.69 10.31 -9.77
C GLU A 195 17.66 11.45 -9.45
N LEU A 196 18.96 11.17 -9.45
CA LEU A 196 20.02 12.14 -9.15
C LEU A 196 20.92 12.43 -10.37
N MET A 197 20.34 12.39 -11.58
CA MET A 197 21.11 12.52 -12.82
C MET A 197 21.99 13.79 -12.87
N PRO A 198 21.52 14.99 -12.47
CA PRO A 198 22.37 16.19 -12.48
C PRO A 198 23.60 16.05 -11.58
N PHE A 199 23.47 15.38 -10.43
CA PHE A 199 24.58 15.13 -9.52
C PHE A 199 25.62 14.21 -10.15
N PHE A 200 25.19 13.07 -10.70
CA PHE A 200 26.11 12.11 -11.32
C PHE A 200 26.79 12.67 -12.56
N ARG A 201 26.05 13.44 -13.38
CA ARG A 201 26.62 14.17 -14.52
C ARG A 201 27.76 15.09 -14.06
N ALA A 202 27.47 15.99 -13.13
CA ALA A 202 28.46 16.95 -12.62
C ALA A 202 29.66 16.24 -11.97
N PHE A 203 29.42 15.16 -11.22
CA PHE A 203 30.47 14.36 -10.61
C PHE A 203 31.43 13.80 -11.64
N PHE A 204 30.94 13.12 -12.68
CA PHE A 204 31.81 12.49 -13.69
C PHE A 204 32.45 13.51 -14.66
N GLU A 205 31.74 14.59 -14.99
CA GLU A 205 32.31 15.69 -15.77
C GLU A 205 33.45 16.38 -15.00
N SER A 206 33.30 16.60 -13.69
CA SER A 206 34.36 17.17 -12.84
C SER A 206 35.60 16.28 -12.74
N LEU A 207 35.43 14.96 -12.88
CA LEU A 207 36.53 13.99 -12.95
C LEU A 207 37.18 13.91 -14.34
N GLY A 208 36.62 14.62 -15.33
CA GLY A 208 37.13 14.69 -16.70
C GLY A 208 36.65 13.57 -17.61
N PHE A 209 35.48 12.98 -17.36
CA PHE A 209 34.82 12.03 -18.27
C PHE A 209 33.73 12.73 -19.10
N THR A 210 33.50 12.22 -20.32
CA THR A 210 32.34 12.59 -21.13
C THR A 210 31.17 11.69 -20.74
N VAL A 211 30.09 12.25 -20.20
CA VAL A 211 28.93 11.47 -19.76
C VAL A 211 28.07 11.05 -20.97
N VAL A 212 27.71 9.78 -21.06
CA VAL A 212 26.81 9.24 -22.11
C VAL A 212 25.64 8.52 -21.43
N TYR A 213 24.41 8.91 -21.77
CA TYR A 213 23.21 8.29 -21.18
C TYR A 213 22.80 7.02 -21.94
N SER A 214 22.28 6.03 -21.23
CA SER A 214 21.61 4.90 -21.89
C SER A 214 20.35 5.36 -22.63
N TRP A 215 19.98 4.69 -23.71
CA TRP A 215 18.70 4.92 -24.40
C TRP A 215 17.51 4.64 -23.49
N THR A 216 16.37 5.27 -23.80
CA THR A 216 15.10 5.00 -23.12
C THR A 216 14.62 3.59 -23.46
N CYS A 217 14.35 2.78 -22.43
CA CYS A 217 13.84 1.40 -22.56
C CYS A 217 12.33 1.37 -22.93
N TRP A 218 11.87 2.28 -23.79
CA TRP A 218 10.46 2.42 -24.17
C TRP A 218 10.17 2.09 -25.64
N LYS A 219 11.18 1.74 -26.43
CA LYS A 219 10.93 1.06 -27.71
C LYS A 219 10.92 -0.44 -27.48
N PRO A 220 9.76 -1.11 -27.53
CA PRO A 220 9.75 -2.56 -27.64
C PRO A 220 10.49 -2.94 -28.93
N VAL A 221 11.42 -3.89 -28.80
CA VAL A 221 11.93 -4.66 -29.95
C VAL A 221 10.82 -5.57 -30.43
#